data_AF-A0A803N9P2-F1
#
_entry.id   AF-A0A803N9P2-F1
#
_cell.length_a   1.000
_cell.length_b   1.000
_cell.length_c   1.000
_cell.angle_alpha   90.00
_cell.angle_beta   90.00
_cell.angle_gamma   90.00
#
_symmetry.space_group_name_H-M   'P 1'
#
loop_
_entity.id
_entity.type
_entity.pdbx_description
1 polymer ?
#
loop_
_entity_poly.entity_id
_entity_poly.type
_entity_poly.pdbx_seq_one_letter_code
_entity_poly.pdbx_strand_id
1 'polypeptide(L)'
;MNFGGNTTIQPLQTEAGPMLPKYIPIAAILRTSSKSERFDVIGVVIYMEQVRQVKTASGASMDVHEVVIADDRSRDKKSYLSDLMAKVLQIREPSVERIIIAIGELEQKKLIDIMQEEHAWLKATIPEPEVKKIIAYIGCDNCGGHCEELASDTFKVNYTFTITDGPGELKLTAFGAECEKLFGMELADIYSKAIAENWDDFDEVATRLSTKESYFCVGPANILSRVGALRWALKAVSLK
;
A
#
# COMPACT_ATOMS: atom_id res chain seq x y z
N MET A 1 30.25 29.01 0.83
CA MET A 1 31.53 29.42 1.43
C MET A 1 32.56 28.40 1.00
N ASN A 2 33.69 28.83 0.42
CA ASN A 2 34.75 27.93 -0.03
C ASN A 2 35.97 28.14 0.86
N PHE A 3 36.60 27.06 1.30
CA PHE A 3 37.84 27.11 2.08
C PHE A 3 39.02 26.82 1.15
N GLY A 4 40.09 27.61 1.28
CA GLY A 4 41.32 27.46 0.51
C GLY A 4 42.46 26.97 1.39
N GLY A 5 43.63 26.72 0.80
CA GLY A 5 44.81 26.21 1.52
C GLY A 5 45.31 27.09 2.68
N ASN A 6 44.87 28.35 2.74
CA ASN A 6 45.23 29.31 3.79
C ASN A 6 44.09 29.58 4.79
N THR A 7 43.01 28.79 4.78
CA THR A 7 41.92 28.95 5.75
C THR A 7 42.31 28.37 7.11
N THR A 8 42.25 29.21 8.15
CA THR A 8 42.35 28.79 9.54
C THR A 8 40.96 28.74 10.19
N ILE A 9 40.57 27.58 10.74
CA ILE A 9 39.32 27.40 11.49
C ILE A 9 39.69 27.20 12.97
N GLN A 10 39.15 28.04 13.85
CA GLN A 10 39.35 27.94 15.30
C GLN A 10 37.99 27.73 15.99
N PRO A 11 37.90 26.84 17.00
CA PRO A 11 36.69 26.71 17.81
C PRO A 11 36.39 28.02 18.53
N LEU A 12 35.15 28.50 18.43
CA LEU A 12 34.71 29.65 19.20
C LEU A 12 34.31 29.16 20.61
N GLN A 13 34.81 29.80 21.67
CA GLN A 13 34.21 29.65 22.99
C GLN A 13 32.93 30.49 23.03
N THR A 14 31.78 29.86 22.80
CA THR A 14 30.47 30.52 22.83
C THR A 14 29.88 30.46 24.23
N GLU A 15 29.37 31.59 24.74
CA GLU A 15 28.51 31.60 25.94
C GLU A 15 27.09 31.12 25.63
N ALA A 16 26.68 31.22 24.35
CA ALA A 16 25.47 30.59 23.85
C ALA A 16 25.67 29.07 23.85
N GLY A 17 24.98 28.38 24.76
CA GLY A 17 24.97 26.92 24.85
C GLY A 17 24.43 26.23 23.59
N PRO A 18 24.33 24.90 23.58
CA PRO A 18 23.88 24.16 22.41
C PRO A 18 22.44 24.52 22.03
N MET A 19 22.12 24.47 20.74
CA MET A 19 20.73 24.47 20.31
C MET A 19 20.07 23.18 20.79
N LEU A 20 19.07 23.32 21.68
CA LEU A 20 18.33 22.19 22.20
C LEU A 20 17.18 21.81 21.25
N PRO A 21 17.03 20.52 20.90
CA PRO A 21 15.94 20.05 20.07
C PRO A 21 14.59 20.22 20.77
N LYS A 22 13.53 20.45 19.99
CA LYS A 22 12.14 20.56 20.46
C LYS A 22 11.37 19.31 20.09
N TYR A 23 11.63 18.23 20.82
CA TYR A 23 11.01 16.95 20.54
C TYR A 23 9.48 17.02 20.61
N ILE A 24 8.83 16.47 19.59
CA ILE A 24 7.40 16.22 19.58
C ILE A 24 7.12 14.71 19.49
N PRO A 25 5.97 14.24 20.02
CA PRO A 25 5.53 12.87 19.78
C PRO A 25 5.34 12.61 18.28
N ILE A 26 5.67 11.41 17.82
CA ILE A 26 5.41 10.97 16.44
C ILE A 26 3.92 11.09 16.12
N ALA A 27 3.05 10.87 17.11
CA ALA A 27 1.59 11.02 16.98
C ALA A 27 1.15 12.44 16.59
N ALA A 28 1.93 13.45 16.94
CA ALA A 28 1.61 14.85 16.69
C ALA A 28 1.97 15.30 15.26
N ILE A 29 2.72 14.48 14.50
CA ILE A 29 3.04 14.75 13.11
C ILE A 29 1.86 14.34 12.25
N LEU A 30 1.22 15.33 11.61
CA LEU A 30 0.07 15.08 10.75
C LEU A 30 0.52 14.35 9.49
N ARG A 31 -0.26 13.35 9.06
CA ARG A 31 -0.03 12.66 7.77
C ARG A 31 -0.11 13.60 6.56
N THR A 32 -0.71 14.77 6.73
CA THR A 32 -0.83 15.84 5.72
C THR A 32 0.29 16.87 5.78
N SER A 33 1.27 16.70 6.68
CA SER A 33 2.43 17.58 6.77
C SER A 33 3.22 17.65 5.46
N SER A 34 3.76 18.83 5.18
CA SER A 34 4.49 19.08 3.93
C SER A 34 5.93 18.56 4.00
N LYS A 35 6.54 18.27 2.84
CA LYS A 35 7.94 17.84 2.75
C LYS A 35 8.95 18.88 3.25
N SER A 36 8.55 20.16 3.34
CA SER A 36 9.41 21.25 3.83
C SER A 36 9.33 21.46 5.33
N GLU A 37 8.33 20.89 6.03
CA GLU A 37 8.27 20.97 7.49
C GLU A 37 9.41 20.19 8.15
N ARG A 38 9.80 20.64 9.33
CA ARG A 38 10.90 20.07 10.13
C ARG A 38 10.39 19.80 11.53
N PHE A 39 10.67 18.60 12.03
CA PHE A 39 10.25 18.13 13.34
C PHE A 39 11.45 17.46 14.00
N ASP A 40 11.65 17.75 15.28
CA ASP A 40 12.58 16.98 16.10
C ASP A 40 11.80 15.83 16.73
N VAL A 41 12.26 14.60 16.52
CA VAL A 41 11.62 13.39 17.06
C VAL A 41 12.65 12.53 17.78
N ILE A 42 12.18 11.82 18.81
CA ILE A 42 12.95 10.81 19.52
C ILE A 42 12.12 9.53 19.59
N GLY A 43 12.77 8.40 19.35
CA GLY A 43 12.10 7.10 19.32
C GLY A 43 13.09 5.95 19.40
N VAL A 44 12.56 4.76 19.64
CA VAL A 44 13.31 3.50 19.61
C VAL A 44 13.30 2.98 18.19
N VAL A 45 14.48 2.64 17.65
CA VAL A 45 14.60 1.95 16.36
C VAL A 45 14.11 0.52 16.53
N ILE A 46 13.04 0.16 15.80
CA ILE A 46 12.43 -1.18 15.85
C ILE A 46 12.76 -2.01 14.61
N TYR A 47 13.19 -1.37 13.52
CA TYR A 47 13.65 -2.05 12.31
C TYR A 47 14.63 -1.15 11.55
N MET A 48 15.61 -1.78 10.92
CA MET A 48 16.58 -1.13 10.03
C MET A 48 16.78 -2.03 8.82
N GLU A 49 16.43 -1.51 7.64
CA GLU A 49 16.65 -2.20 6.37
C GLU A 49 18.15 -2.35 6.11
N GLN A 50 18.53 -3.41 5.38
CA GLN A 50 19.85 -3.47 4.79
C GLN A 50 20.04 -2.33 3.79
N VAL A 51 21.28 -1.87 3.66
CA VAL A 51 21.62 -0.81 2.70
C VAL A 51 21.37 -1.31 1.28
N ARG A 52 20.61 -0.52 0.51
CA ARG A 52 20.35 -0.72 -0.91
C ARG A 52 20.77 0.49 -1.72
N GLN A 53 21.16 0.24 -2.96
CA GLN A 53 21.58 1.28 -3.89
C GLN A 53 20.39 1.81 -4.69
N VAL A 54 20.25 3.13 -4.76
CA VAL A 54 19.21 3.82 -5.55
C VAL A 54 19.87 4.76 -6.54
N LYS A 55 19.40 4.75 -7.79
CA LYS A 55 19.81 5.74 -8.79
C LYS A 55 19.05 7.04 -8.57
N THR A 56 19.78 8.14 -8.46
CA THR A 56 19.22 9.49 -8.40
C THR A 56 18.71 9.93 -9.78
N ALA A 57 17.96 11.04 -9.82
CA ALA A 57 17.57 11.68 -11.07
C ALA A 57 18.77 12.10 -11.95
N SER A 58 19.96 12.29 -11.35
CA SER A 58 21.21 12.56 -12.08
C SER A 58 21.94 11.30 -12.55
N GLY A 59 21.41 10.11 -12.27
CA GLY A 59 22.02 8.82 -12.61
C GLY A 59 23.12 8.35 -11.66
N ALA A 60 23.44 9.15 -10.62
CA ALA A 60 24.38 8.75 -9.58
C ALA A 60 23.78 7.67 -8.68
N SER A 61 24.60 6.77 -8.13
CA SER A 61 24.15 5.75 -7.18
C SER A 61 24.35 6.24 -5.76
N MET A 62 23.34 6.06 -4.91
CA MET A 62 23.39 6.40 -3.49
C MET A 62 22.95 5.20 -2.64
N ASP A 63 23.68 4.99 -1.54
CA ASP A 63 23.27 4.09 -0.47
C ASP A 63 22.09 4.67 0.30
N VAL A 64 21.03 3.87 0.44
CA VAL A 64 19.81 4.22 1.16
C VAL A 64 19.37 3.02 1.98
N HIS A 65 18.83 3.25 3.16
CA HIS A 65 18.10 2.25 3.94
C HIS A 65 16.92 2.90 4.67
N GLU A 66 15.86 2.13 4.87
CA GLU A 66 14.73 2.54 5.68
C GLU A 66 14.95 2.23 7.17
N VAL A 67 14.52 3.14 8.04
CA VAL A 67 14.51 2.94 9.50
C VAL A 67 13.09 3.16 10.00
N VAL A 68 12.60 2.22 10.81
CA VAL A 68 11.30 2.37 11.50
C VAL A 68 11.56 2.67 12.96
N ILE A 69 10.94 3.76 13.44
CA ILE A 69 11.03 4.22 14.83
C ILE A 69 9.65 4.20 15.49
N ALA A 70 9.62 3.89 16.79
CA ALA A 70 8.42 3.96 17.62
C ALA A 70 8.65 4.88 18.83
N ASP A 71 7.60 5.60 19.25
CA ASP A 71 7.59 6.43 20.45
C ASP A 71 6.79 5.80 21.62
N ASP A 72 6.98 6.31 22.83
CA ASP A 72 6.40 5.74 24.06
C ASP A 72 4.87 5.97 24.12
N ARG A 73 4.08 4.96 23.76
CA ARG A 73 2.60 5.02 23.79
C ARG A 73 1.92 4.07 24.78
N SER A 74 2.63 3.22 25.53
CA SER A 74 1.98 2.22 26.39
C SER A 74 2.72 1.90 27.70
N ARG A 75 1.96 1.46 28.71
CA ARG A 75 2.46 1.14 30.06
C ARG A 75 3.21 -0.21 30.14
N ASP A 76 3.00 -1.12 29.19
CA ASP A 76 3.71 -2.40 29.06
C ASP A 76 4.70 -2.37 27.89
N LYS A 77 5.89 -1.81 28.17
CA LYS A 77 6.86 -1.39 27.15
C LYS A 77 7.52 -2.51 26.36
N LYS A 78 7.72 -3.68 26.98
CA LYS A 78 8.57 -4.74 26.38
C LYS A 78 7.80 -5.66 25.44
N SER A 79 6.60 -6.10 25.84
CA SER A 79 5.75 -6.96 25.00
C SER A 79 5.30 -6.20 23.76
N TYR A 80 4.79 -4.97 23.93
CA TYR A 80 4.34 -4.15 22.81
C TYR A 80 5.44 -3.90 21.76
N LEU A 81 6.64 -3.50 22.18
CA LEU A 81 7.75 -3.29 21.24
C LEU A 81 8.17 -4.58 20.56
N SER A 82 8.20 -5.71 21.29
CA SER A 82 8.52 -7.01 20.69
C SER A 82 7.50 -7.41 19.63
N ASP A 83 6.21 -7.25 19.91
CA ASP A 83 5.12 -7.58 18.98
C ASP A 83 5.17 -6.66 17.75
N LEU A 84 5.45 -5.36 17.96
CA LEU A 84 5.59 -4.40 16.88
C LEU A 84 6.83 -4.70 16.01
N MET A 85 7.96 -5.07 16.61
CA MET A 85 9.16 -5.50 15.88
C MET A 85 8.89 -6.74 15.02
N ALA A 86 8.24 -7.76 15.61
CA ALA A 86 7.87 -8.98 14.88
C ALA A 86 6.93 -8.67 13.71
N LYS A 87 5.96 -7.78 13.92
CA LYS A 87 5.03 -7.33 12.89
C LYS A 87 5.73 -6.57 11.76
N VAL A 88 6.60 -5.62 12.08
CA VAL A 88 7.36 -4.87 11.05
C VAL A 88 8.24 -5.82 10.24
N LEU A 89 8.91 -6.76 10.90
CA LEU A 89 9.72 -7.77 10.24
C LEU A 89 8.88 -8.60 9.27
N GLN A 90 7.71 -9.09 9.70
CA GLN A 90 6.80 -9.85 8.84
C GLN A 90 6.31 -9.07 7.62
N ILE A 91 6.14 -7.75 7.74
CA ILE A 91 5.70 -6.90 6.62
C ILE A 91 6.84 -6.65 5.63
N ARG A 92 8.05 -6.40 6.14
CA ARG A 92 9.23 -6.06 5.32
C ARG A 92 9.92 -7.29 4.74
N GLU A 93 9.89 -8.39 5.48
CA GLU A 93 10.44 -9.70 5.14
C GLU A 93 9.33 -10.75 5.25
N PRO A 94 8.31 -10.70 4.36
CA PRO A 94 7.20 -11.64 4.41
C PRO A 94 7.69 -13.07 4.20
N SER A 95 7.12 -14.00 4.96
CA SER A 95 7.35 -15.43 4.74
C SER A 95 6.97 -15.81 3.31
N VAL A 96 7.68 -16.79 2.75
CA VAL A 96 7.32 -17.38 1.45
C VAL A 96 5.91 -18.00 1.50
N GLU A 97 5.50 -18.49 2.68
CA GLU A 97 4.16 -19.02 2.90
C GLU A 97 3.11 -17.90 2.98
N ARG A 98 2.02 -18.07 2.24
CA ARG A 98 0.87 -17.16 2.27
C ARG A 98 0.13 -17.35 3.58
N ILE A 99 0.11 -16.31 4.41
CA ILE A 99 -0.71 -16.29 5.62
C ILE A 99 -2.14 -15.94 5.22
N ILE A 100 -3.00 -16.95 5.32
CA ILE A 100 -4.43 -16.84 5.00
C ILE A 100 -5.17 -16.51 6.29
N ILE A 101 -5.95 -15.43 6.27
CA ILE A 101 -6.82 -15.03 7.39
C ILE A 101 -8.29 -15.02 6.97
N ALA A 102 -9.19 -15.07 7.93
CA ALA A 102 -10.63 -14.94 7.68
C ALA A 102 -11.02 -13.47 7.43
N ILE A 103 -12.09 -13.25 6.67
CA ILE A 103 -12.63 -11.90 6.41
C ILE A 103 -13.06 -11.25 7.73
N GLY A 104 -13.70 -12.00 8.63
CA GLY A 104 -14.11 -11.48 9.95
C GLY A 104 -12.92 -11.06 10.82
N GLU A 105 -11.75 -11.69 10.68
CA GLU A 105 -10.52 -11.27 11.38
C GLU A 105 -9.97 -9.96 10.80
N LEU A 106 -10.07 -9.79 9.48
CA LEU A 106 -9.64 -8.57 8.78
C LEU A 106 -10.47 -7.34 9.24
N GLU A 107 -11.78 -7.51 9.44
CA GLU A 107 -12.68 -6.44 9.87
C GLU A 107 -12.46 -5.99 11.32
N GLN A 108 -11.93 -6.86 12.17
CA GLN A 108 -11.61 -6.53 13.57
C GLN A 108 -10.37 -5.65 13.71
N LYS A 109 -9.56 -5.51 12.65
CA LYS A 109 -8.34 -4.70 12.72
C LYS A 109 -8.65 -3.22 12.80
N LYS A 110 -7.90 -2.50 13.64
CA LYS A 110 -8.08 -1.07 13.89
C LYS A 110 -7.05 -0.24 13.13
N LEU A 111 -7.44 0.98 12.78
CA LEU A 111 -6.60 1.95 12.07
C LEU A 111 -5.25 2.20 12.76
N ILE A 112 -5.24 2.25 14.09
CA ILE A 112 -4.04 2.53 14.88
C ILE A 112 -3.01 1.40 14.86
N ASP A 113 -3.45 0.19 14.51
CA ASP A 113 -2.64 -1.02 14.59
C ASP A 113 -2.14 -1.47 13.22
N ILE A 114 -2.52 -0.80 12.12
CA ILE A 114 -2.24 -1.24 10.74
C ILE A 114 -1.24 -0.31 10.04
N MET A 115 -0.25 -0.91 9.40
CA MET A 115 0.72 -0.22 8.54
C MET A 115 0.25 -0.21 7.09
N GLN A 116 0.62 0.82 6.32
CA GLN A 116 0.17 0.98 4.93
C GLN A 116 0.63 -0.18 4.01
N GLU A 117 1.76 -0.77 4.35
CA GLU A 117 2.44 -1.86 3.66
C GLU A 117 1.95 -3.25 4.09
N GLU A 118 1.11 -3.32 5.13
CA GLU A 118 0.60 -4.59 5.62
C GLU A 118 -0.33 -5.21 4.57
N HIS A 119 -0.09 -6.46 4.21
CA HIS A 119 -0.93 -7.22 3.30
C HIS A 119 -1.43 -8.50 3.97
N ALA A 120 -2.63 -8.94 3.61
CA ALA A 120 -3.22 -10.19 4.08
C ALA A 120 -3.79 -10.96 2.90
N TRP A 121 -3.62 -12.29 2.91
CA TRP A 121 -4.28 -13.15 1.93
C TRP A 121 -5.59 -13.67 2.52
N LEU A 122 -6.63 -13.63 1.71
CA LEU A 122 -7.94 -14.17 1.99
C LEU A 122 -8.20 -15.34 1.04
N LYS A 123 -8.86 -16.38 1.53
CA LYS A 123 -9.34 -17.49 0.71
C LYS A 123 -10.86 -17.40 0.62
N ALA A 124 -11.39 -17.13 -0.57
CA ALA A 124 -12.79 -16.78 -0.74
C ALA A 124 -13.30 -17.14 -2.15
N THR A 125 -14.60 -17.06 -2.36
CA THR A 125 -15.26 -17.13 -3.69
C THR A 125 -15.95 -15.80 -4.02
N ILE A 126 -16.33 -15.61 -5.28
CA ILE A 126 -17.18 -14.48 -5.71
C ILE A 126 -18.58 -15.05 -5.98
N PRO A 127 -19.50 -15.03 -5.00
CA PRO A 127 -20.75 -15.80 -5.09
C PRO A 127 -21.69 -15.27 -6.17
N GLU A 128 -21.67 -13.96 -6.42
CA GLU A 128 -22.53 -13.28 -7.40
C GLU A 128 -21.70 -12.42 -8.37
N PRO A 129 -20.99 -13.02 -9.33
CA PRO A 129 -20.28 -12.29 -10.36
C PRO A 129 -21.28 -11.63 -11.31
N GLU A 130 -21.20 -10.31 -11.50
CA GLU A 130 -22.14 -9.57 -12.35
C GLU A 130 -21.45 -8.76 -13.44
N VAL A 131 -21.81 -9.00 -14.72
CA VAL A 131 -21.26 -8.27 -15.90
C VAL A 131 -21.38 -6.75 -15.73
N LYS A 132 -22.53 -6.27 -15.27
CA LYS A 132 -22.82 -4.84 -15.12
C LYS A 132 -21.89 -4.09 -14.16
N LYS A 133 -21.08 -4.81 -13.37
CA LYS A 133 -20.06 -4.23 -12.48
C LYS A 133 -18.68 -4.11 -13.13
N ILE A 134 -18.56 -4.49 -14.40
CA ILE A 134 -17.39 -4.25 -15.24
C ILE A 134 -17.55 -2.87 -15.86
N ILE A 135 -16.55 -2.01 -15.68
CA ILE A 135 -16.51 -0.67 -16.26
C ILE A 135 -15.24 -0.55 -17.07
N ALA A 136 -15.39 -0.23 -18.35
CA ALA A 136 -14.31 0.00 -19.30
C ALA A 136 -14.29 1.46 -19.73
N TYR A 137 -13.10 2.05 -19.83
CA TYR A 137 -12.90 3.43 -20.27
C TYR A 137 -11.49 3.65 -20.80
N ILE A 138 -11.27 4.72 -21.55
CA ILE A 138 -9.94 5.19 -21.94
C ILE A 138 -9.43 6.13 -20.86
N GLY A 139 -8.21 5.90 -20.38
CA GLY A 139 -7.61 6.75 -19.35
C GLY A 139 -6.11 6.92 -19.54
N CYS A 140 -5.61 8.05 -19.04
CA CYS A 140 -4.18 8.37 -19.01
C CYS A 140 -3.44 7.48 -18.00
N ASP A 141 -2.28 6.94 -18.38
CA ASP A 141 -1.43 6.13 -17.50
C ASP A 141 -0.89 6.87 -16.29
N ASN A 142 -0.73 8.19 -16.39
CA ASN A 142 -0.10 9.00 -15.36
C ASN A 142 -1.10 9.56 -14.33
N CYS A 143 -2.34 9.85 -14.76
CA CYS A 143 -3.37 10.48 -13.93
C CYS A 143 -4.56 9.55 -13.62
N GLY A 144 -4.72 8.44 -14.36
CA GLY A 144 -5.83 7.49 -14.22
C GLY A 144 -7.20 8.01 -14.68
N GLY A 145 -7.29 9.27 -15.09
CA GLY A 145 -8.49 9.93 -15.61
C GLY A 145 -8.33 10.38 -17.07
N HIS A 146 -9.29 11.17 -17.56
CA HIS A 146 -9.17 11.87 -18.83
C HIS A 146 -8.25 13.09 -18.65
N CYS A 147 -7.13 13.10 -19.35
CA CYS A 147 -6.19 14.22 -19.36
C CYS A 147 -6.16 14.78 -20.80
N GLU A 148 -6.43 16.09 -20.98
CA GLU A 148 -6.51 16.74 -22.30
C GLU A 148 -5.13 16.89 -22.98
N GLU A 149 -4.05 16.87 -22.20
CA GLU A 149 -2.69 17.09 -22.68
C GLU A 149 -1.81 15.86 -22.42
N LEU A 150 -1.37 15.21 -23.50
CA LEU A 150 -0.16 14.38 -23.59
C LEU A 150 -0.10 13.06 -22.80
N ALA A 151 -1.20 12.31 -22.75
CA ALA A 151 -1.15 10.93 -22.30
C ALA A 151 -1.24 9.95 -23.46
N SER A 152 -0.39 8.91 -23.46
CA SER A 152 -0.73 7.68 -24.17
C SER A 152 -2.02 7.14 -23.54
N ASP A 153 -3.11 7.25 -24.29
CA ASP A 153 -4.39 6.68 -23.90
C ASP A 153 -4.27 5.16 -23.86
N THR A 154 -4.60 4.55 -22.72
CA THR A 154 -4.63 3.10 -22.58
C THR A 154 -5.99 2.62 -22.13
N PHE A 155 -6.33 1.39 -22.52
CA PHE A 155 -7.54 0.73 -22.09
C PHE A 155 -7.51 0.51 -20.59
N LYS A 156 -8.54 0.99 -19.89
CA LYS A 156 -8.74 0.75 -18.47
C LYS A 156 -9.99 -0.09 -18.29
N VAL A 157 -9.88 -1.12 -17.46
CA VAL A 157 -11.01 -1.89 -16.96
C VAL A 157 -10.93 -1.96 -15.45
N ASN A 158 -12.06 -1.76 -14.80
CA ASN A 158 -12.24 -2.08 -13.39
C ASN A 158 -13.45 -3.00 -13.20
N TYR A 159 -13.36 -3.87 -12.21
CA TYR A 159 -14.42 -4.80 -11.86
C TYR A 159 -14.65 -4.77 -10.35
N THR A 160 -15.85 -4.38 -9.93
CA THR A 160 -16.22 -4.35 -8.51
C THR A 160 -17.03 -5.58 -8.16
N PHE A 161 -16.68 -6.27 -7.09
CA PHE A 161 -17.32 -7.52 -6.68
C PHE A 161 -17.26 -7.70 -5.16
N THR A 162 -18.05 -8.64 -4.65
CA THR A 162 -18.01 -9.05 -3.24
C THR A 162 -17.40 -10.44 -3.18
N ILE A 163 -16.42 -10.63 -2.30
CA ILE A 163 -15.90 -11.95 -1.95
C ILE A 163 -16.54 -12.44 -0.65
N THR A 164 -16.66 -13.75 -0.48
CA THR A 164 -17.08 -14.37 0.78
C THR A 164 -16.24 -15.59 1.12
N ASP A 165 -15.94 -15.76 2.41
CA ASP A 165 -15.37 -16.99 3.00
C ASP A 165 -16.44 -17.84 3.72
N GLY A 166 -17.72 -17.48 3.58
CA GLY A 166 -18.85 -18.06 4.30
C GLY A 166 -19.43 -17.08 5.34
N PRO A 167 -18.75 -16.85 6.48
CA PRO A 167 -19.26 -15.96 7.52
C PRO A 167 -19.02 -14.47 7.25
N GLY A 168 -18.03 -14.11 6.43
CA GLY A 168 -17.69 -12.73 6.11
C GLY A 168 -17.90 -12.38 4.64
N GLU A 169 -18.09 -11.09 4.40
CA GLU A 169 -18.16 -10.51 3.06
C GLU A 169 -17.23 -9.31 2.94
N LEU A 170 -16.54 -9.18 1.81
CA LEU A 170 -15.70 -8.02 1.54
C LEU A 170 -15.88 -7.53 0.11
N LYS A 171 -16.25 -6.25 -0.03
CA LYS A 171 -16.35 -5.60 -1.33
C LYS A 171 -14.98 -5.12 -1.80
N LEU A 172 -14.59 -5.54 -2.99
CA LEU A 172 -13.30 -5.24 -3.61
C LEU A 172 -13.48 -4.72 -5.03
N THR A 173 -12.45 -4.04 -5.54
CA THR A 173 -12.38 -3.62 -6.94
C THR A 173 -11.03 -4.05 -7.51
N ALA A 174 -11.07 -4.82 -8.60
CA ALA A 174 -9.91 -5.17 -9.40
C ALA A 174 -9.70 -4.16 -10.52
N PHE A 175 -8.43 -3.99 -10.93
CA PHE A 175 -8.02 -3.10 -12.00
C PHE A 175 -6.99 -3.80 -12.88
N GLY A 176 -7.04 -3.54 -14.19
CA GLY A 176 -6.00 -3.93 -15.14
C GLY A 176 -5.63 -5.41 -15.04
N ALA A 177 -4.37 -5.71 -14.71
CA ALA A 177 -3.84 -7.08 -14.61
C ALA A 177 -4.62 -7.99 -13.65
N GLU A 178 -5.25 -7.44 -12.60
CA GLU A 178 -6.06 -8.25 -11.69
C GLU A 178 -7.42 -8.62 -12.33
N CYS A 179 -7.95 -7.77 -13.23
CA CYS A 179 -9.08 -8.16 -14.08
C CYS A 179 -8.64 -9.28 -15.02
N GLU A 180 -7.51 -9.15 -15.71
CA GLU A 180 -7.03 -10.21 -16.64
C GLU A 180 -6.93 -11.57 -15.95
N LYS A 181 -6.40 -11.62 -14.73
CA LYS A 181 -6.36 -12.85 -13.93
C LYS A 181 -7.76 -13.38 -13.62
N LEU A 182 -8.67 -12.53 -13.12
CA LEU A 182 -10.03 -12.93 -12.78
C LEU A 182 -10.78 -13.48 -13.99
N PHE A 183 -10.74 -12.78 -15.11
CA PHE A 183 -11.46 -13.15 -16.33
C PHE A 183 -10.75 -14.24 -17.13
N GLY A 184 -9.43 -14.42 -16.95
CA GLY A 184 -8.63 -15.35 -17.74
C GLY A 184 -8.45 -14.89 -19.19
N MET A 185 -8.46 -13.57 -19.42
CA MET A 185 -8.49 -12.93 -20.73
C MET A 185 -7.56 -11.71 -20.75
N GLU A 186 -7.09 -11.30 -21.93
CA GLU A 186 -6.32 -10.08 -22.06
C GLU A 186 -7.19 -8.84 -21.83
N LEU A 187 -6.59 -7.77 -21.30
CA LEU A 187 -7.30 -6.55 -20.95
C LEU A 187 -8.00 -5.91 -22.16
N ALA A 188 -7.41 -6.03 -23.36
CA ALA A 188 -7.98 -5.53 -24.61
C ALA A 188 -9.27 -6.26 -25.00
N ASP A 189 -9.36 -7.56 -24.75
CA ASP A 189 -10.55 -8.35 -25.03
C ASP A 189 -11.67 -8.03 -24.04
N ILE A 190 -11.32 -7.94 -22.75
CA ILE A 190 -12.24 -7.53 -21.68
C ILE A 190 -12.81 -6.14 -21.98
N TYR A 191 -11.94 -5.21 -22.38
CA TYR A 191 -12.33 -3.86 -22.78
C TYR A 191 -13.29 -3.89 -23.97
N SER A 192 -12.94 -4.61 -25.04
CA SER A 192 -13.77 -4.70 -26.25
C SER A 192 -15.15 -5.30 -25.98
N LYS A 193 -15.22 -6.35 -25.17
CA LYS A 193 -16.48 -6.98 -24.73
C LYS A 193 -17.33 -6.04 -23.89
N ALA A 194 -16.70 -5.30 -22.96
CA ALA A 194 -17.39 -4.33 -22.12
C ALA A 194 -17.98 -3.16 -22.93
N ILE A 195 -17.25 -2.62 -23.91
CA ILE A 195 -17.73 -1.52 -24.77
C ILE A 195 -18.81 -1.99 -25.75
N ALA A 196 -18.67 -3.20 -26.30
CA ALA A 196 -19.66 -3.78 -27.21
C ALA A 196 -20.89 -4.36 -26.48
N GLU A 197 -20.90 -4.35 -25.14
CA GLU A 197 -21.88 -5.03 -24.29
C GLU A 197 -22.10 -6.51 -24.68
N ASN A 198 -21.04 -7.16 -25.18
CA ASN A 198 -21.09 -8.54 -25.67
C ASN A 198 -20.31 -9.48 -24.76
N TRP A 199 -21.05 -10.14 -23.87
CA TRP A 199 -20.56 -11.03 -22.82
C TRP A 199 -21.16 -12.44 -22.91
N ASP A 200 -21.27 -12.98 -24.12
CA ASP A 200 -21.84 -14.31 -24.39
C ASP A 200 -21.16 -15.47 -23.63
N ASP A 201 -19.90 -15.28 -23.24
CA ASP A 201 -19.06 -16.23 -22.50
C ASP A 201 -18.98 -15.94 -21.00
N PHE A 202 -19.69 -14.91 -20.50
CA PHE A 202 -19.59 -14.55 -19.09
C PHE A 202 -20.14 -15.62 -18.15
N ASP A 203 -21.13 -16.40 -18.56
CA ASP A 203 -21.68 -17.48 -17.72
C ASP A 203 -20.61 -18.50 -17.31
N GLU A 204 -19.66 -18.81 -18.20
CA GLU A 204 -18.53 -19.68 -17.89
C GLU A 204 -17.60 -19.03 -16.87
N VAL A 205 -17.29 -17.74 -17.05
CA VAL A 205 -16.47 -16.97 -16.11
C VAL A 205 -17.15 -16.88 -14.75
N ALA A 206 -18.45 -16.56 -14.71
CA ALA A 206 -19.24 -16.43 -13.50
C ALA A 206 -19.31 -17.76 -12.74
N THR A 207 -19.52 -18.87 -13.46
CA THR A 207 -19.51 -20.21 -12.87
C THR A 207 -18.15 -20.51 -12.25
N ARG A 208 -17.04 -20.20 -12.94
CA ARG A 208 -15.69 -20.38 -12.41
C ARG A 208 -15.43 -19.55 -11.15
N LEU A 209 -15.79 -18.26 -11.18
CA LEU A 209 -15.56 -17.33 -10.06
C LEU A 209 -16.41 -17.64 -8.82
N SER A 210 -17.62 -18.17 -9.01
CA SER A 210 -18.54 -18.53 -7.92
C SER A 210 -18.25 -19.88 -7.29
N THR A 211 -17.74 -20.84 -8.06
CA THR A 211 -17.49 -22.21 -7.57
C THR A 211 -16.07 -22.44 -7.09
N LYS A 212 -15.07 -21.76 -7.67
CA LYS A 212 -13.66 -22.01 -7.37
C LYS A 212 -13.12 -21.04 -6.33
N GLU A 213 -12.70 -21.58 -5.20
CA GLU A 213 -11.97 -20.81 -4.19
C GLU A 213 -10.70 -20.20 -4.79
N SER A 214 -10.53 -18.91 -4.54
CA SER A 214 -9.40 -18.11 -5.02
C SER A 214 -8.76 -17.37 -3.86
N TYR A 215 -7.52 -16.90 -4.08
CA TYR A 215 -6.77 -16.15 -3.08
C TYR A 215 -6.75 -14.67 -3.44
N PHE A 216 -7.15 -13.82 -2.49
CA PHE A 216 -7.20 -12.36 -2.64
C PHE A 216 -6.24 -11.73 -1.66
N CYS A 217 -5.18 -11.10 -2.15
CA CYS A 217 -4.31 -10.27 -1.36
C CYS A 217 -4.96 -8.90 -1.21
N VAL A 218 -5.23 -8.52 0.03
CA VAL A 218 -5.80 -7.22 0.38
C VAL A 218 -4.80 -6.43 1.21
N GLY A 219 -4.86 -5.11 1.05
CA GLY A 219 -4.05 -4.20 1.83
C GLY A 219 -4.79 -2.90 2.09
N PRO A 220 -4.31 -2.08 3.02
CA PRO A 220 -4.94 -0.83 3.37
C PRO A 220 -5.00 0.12 2.15
N ALA A 221 -6.16 0.73 1.93
CA ALA A 221 -6.38 1.65 0.81
C ALA A 221 -5.65 2.99 1.06
N ASN A 222 -5.02 3.57 0.05
CA ASN A 222 -4.26 4.84 0.17
C ASN A 222 -5.11 6.04 0.70
N ILE A 223 -6.45 5.89 0.71
CA ILE A 223 -7.44 6.79 1.33
C ILE A 223 -7.27 6.89 2.87
N LEU A 224 -6.48 6.01 3.48
CA LEU A 224 -6.04 6.10 4.89
C LEU A 224 -5.44 7.44 5.30
N SER A 225 -4.99 8.23 4.33
CA SER A 225 -4.49 9.59 4.54
C SER A 225 -5.59 10.66 4.66
N ARG A 226 -6.82 10.43 4.17
CA ARG A 226 -7.83 11.51 3.98
C ARG A 226 -9.10 11.43 4.84
N VAL A 227 -9.59 10.23 5.21
CA VAL A 227 -10.96 10.08 5.79
C VAL A 227 -10.96 9.43 7.17
N GLY A 228 -9.81 9.04 7.73
CA GLY A 228 -9.74 8.46 9.08
C GLY A 228 -10.47 7.11 9.25
N ALA A 229 -10.93 6.50 8.14
CA ALA A 229 -11.56 5.19 8.11
C ALA A 229 -10.63 4.19 7.43
N LEU A 230 -10.41 3.05 8.08
CA LEU A 230 -9.71 1.93 7.47
C LEU A 230 -10.59 1.33 6.37
N ARG A 231 -10.05 1.25 5.16
CA ARG A 231 -10.66 0.53 4.04
C ARG A 231 -9.63 -0.41 3.45
N TRP A 232 -10.10 -1.57 3.01
CA TRP A 232 -9.29 -2.59 2.36
C TRP A 232 -9.41 -2.46 0.84
N ALA A 233 -8.29 -2.61 0.15
CA ALA A 233 -8.21 -2.59 -1.30
C ALA A 233 -7.52 -3.86 -1.78
N LEU A 234 -7.94 -4.36 -2.94
CA LEU A 234 -7.29 -5.48 -3.61
C LEU A 234 -5.89 -5.07 -4.05
N LYS A 235 -4.91 -5.92 -3.76
CA LYS A 235 -3.50 -5.75 -4.15
C LYS A 235 -3.06 -6.79 -5.16
N ALA A 236 -3.57 -8.01 -5.05
CA ALA A 236 -3.32 -9.09 -5.99
C ALA A 236 -4.39 -10.19 -5.89
N VAL A 237 -4.59 -10.91 -6.99
CA VAL A 237 -5.39 -12.12 -7.09
C VAL A 237 -4.48 -13.27 -7.49
N SER A 238 -4.72 -14.44 -6.89
CA SER A 238 -4.16 -15.71 -7.33
C SER A 238 -5.30 -16.71 -7.42
N LEU A 239 -5.69 -17.02 -8.64
CA LEU A 239 -6.62 -18.12 -8.89
C LEU A 239 -5.93 -19.45 -8.58
N LYS A 240 -6.72 -20.37 -8.03
CA LYS A 240 -6.30 -21.77 -7.86
C LYS A 240 -6.52 -22.53 -9.15
#